data_AF-A0A967D0W1-F1
#
_entry.id   AF-A0A967D0W1-F1
#
_cell.length_a   1.000
_cell.length_b   1.000
_cell.length_c   1.000
_cell.angle_alpha   90.00
_cell.angle_beta   90.00
_cell.angle_gamma   90.00
#
_symmetry.space_group_name_H-M   'P 1'
#
loop_
_entity.id
_entity.type
_entity.pdbx_description
1 polymer ?
#
loop_
_entity_poly.entity_id
_entity_poly.type
_entity_poly.pdbx_seq_one_letter_code
_entity_poly.pdbx_strand_id
1 'polypeptide(L)'
;MRELSQRLLGLMLEQPWWLAWGLMAVLPACLEELLFRGWVLAAFTGDQPSRRRKIIAVVAQAACFAIFHLLPERMPQTFVLGLALGTIVLATGSLFPAILCHIANNSMPLLLLYGSGSAINVAASQKLAHEIGNLSVPPLAVALAVAGVLLGGLFIAWSGWLRQRGRLSGLVAGSLLVALFSTPLAGHAADVTPAASASGIATPLRVAIMPIKGLVEFVGDSPQGYSIDLWRELSDRIGAETTFVPMASIEDLFEATRTGEVDVLLGPLAMTEQRERIVDFTHPVAHSGLRIAILRESDSGLLEALAALVSWELLTILAGVIGTMVLTGHLLWWFERRHNAESFPARYPRGVWEAVWWSTSTIITGGCENKEISTVTGRLIAVTWMIGGIVLVALLTSTLTATMTVERVTGTIRSPRDLAGKLVACQDGAVAASAVREYGGSVETYEHLDAMLEALADGSCDAVVSEDHTLMLAIQALGSSRFRLVGGIFDSFDFGLALPPGSRIREPLNTAILQLREAGLLDEIKDRWFGEHE
;
A
#
# COMPACT_ATOMS: atom_id res chain seq x y z
N MET A 1 -14.67 1.45 -10.32
CA MET A 1 -15.22 0.66 -9.20
C MET A 1 -14.67 -0.76 -9.13
N ARG A 2 -14.78 -1.59 -10.19
CA ARG A 2 -14.21 -2.97 -10.19
C ARG A 2 -12.70 -3.00 -9.98
N GLU A 3 -11.95 -2.13 -10.65
CA GLU A 3 -10.49 -2.07 -10.53
C GLU A 3 -10.02 -1.59 -9.14
N LEU A 4 -10.75 -0.66 -8.53
CA LEU A 4 -10.49 -0.15 -7.19
C LEU A 4 -10.83 -1.20 -6.11
N SER A 5 -11.91 -1.96 -6.33
CA SER A 5 -12.25 -3.13 -5.52
C SER A 5 -11.22 -4.25 -5.64
N GLN A 6 -10.59 -4.44 -6.81
CA GLN A 6 -9.54 -5.43 -7.03
C GLN A 6 -8.21 -5.03 -6.39
N ARG A 7 -7.84 -3.74 -6.46
CA ARG A 7 -6.65 -3.20 -5.78
C ARG A 7 -6.79 -3.25 -4.26
N LEU A 8 -7.97 -2.93 -3.73
CA LEU A 8 -8.27 -3.08 -2.30
C LEU A 8 -8.20 -4.56 -1.87
N LEU A 9 -8.78 -5.47 -2.65
CA LEU A 9 -8.74 -6.91 -2.33
C LEU A 9 -7.30 -7.45 -2.35
N GLY A 10 -6.46 -7.01 -3.29
CA GLY A 10 -5.04 -7.37 -3.37
C GLY A 10 -4.24 -6.87 -2.17
N LEU A 11 -4.34 -5.57 -1.86
CA LEU A 11 -3.68 -4.97 -0.68
C LEU A 11 -4.15 -5.61 0.64
N MET A 12 -5.39 -6.11 0.71
CA MET A 12 -5.95 -6.76 1.90
C MET A 12 -5.54 -8.23 2.06
N LEU A 13 -5.24 -8.92 0.96
CA LEU A 13 -4.73 -10.30 0.98
C LEU A 13 -3.26 -10.37 1.43
N GLU A 14 -2.51 -9.26 1.29
CA GLU A 14 -1.14 -9.11 1.81
C GLU A 14 -1.09 -8.80 3.31
N GLN A 15 -2.22 -8.42 3.93
CA GLN A 15 -2.29 -8.15 5.37
C GLN A 15 -2.56 -9.42 6.19
N PRO A 16 -2.19 -9.46 7.48
CA PRO A 16 -2.56 -10.54 8.37
C PRO A 16 -4.07 -10.76 8.38
N TRP A 17 -4.51 -12.03 8.33
CA TRP A 17 -5.92 -12.40 8.20
C TRP A 17 -6.84 -11.77 9.26
N TRP A 18 -6.33 -11.56 10.49
CA TRP A 18 -7.07 -10.94 11.59
C TRP A 18 -7.33 -9.45 11.35
N LEU A 19 -6.41 -8.76 10.68
CA LEU A 19 -6.53 -7.35 10.33
C LEU A 19 -7.53 -7.18 9.18
N ALA A 20 -7.46 -8.03 8.16
CA ALA A 20 -8.45 -8.07 7.08
C ALA A 20 -9.86 -8.37 7.63
N TRP A 21 -9.99 -9.32 8.56
CA TRP A 21 -11.25 -9.63 9.24
C TRP A 21 -11.79 -8.46 10.07
N GLY A 22 -10.92 -7.78 10.84
CA GLY A 22 -11.30 -6.59 11.61
C GLY A 22 -11.83 -5.47 10.72
N LEU A 23 -11.17 -5.20 9.59
CA LEU A 23 -11.53 -4.11 8.68
C LEU A 23 -12.73 -4.40 7.80
N MET A 24 -12.95 -5.66 7.42
CA MET A 24 -13.99 -6.05 6.45
C MET A 24 -15.25 -6.65 7.08
N ALA A 25 -15.14 -7.26 8.25
CA ALA A 25 -16.27 -7.88 8.93
C ALA A 25 -16.70 -7.10 10.17
N VAL A 26 -15.76 -6.74 11.05
CA VAL A 26 -16.09 -6.15 12.36
C VAL A 26 -16.42 -4.68 12.26
N LEU A 27 -15.53 -3.88 11.68
CA LEU A 27 -15.69 -2.42 11.62
C LEU A 27 -16.94 -1.98 10.83
N PRO A 28 -17.22 -2.50 9.61
CA PRO A 28 -18.40 -2.10 8.86
C PRO A 28 -19.69 -2.54 9.56
N ALA A 29 -19.73 -3.76 10.11
CA ALA A 29 -20.90 -4.24 10.83
C ALA A 29 -21.23 -3.35 12.04
N CYS A 30 -20.23 -2.94 12.83
CA CYS A 30 -20.45 -2.02 13.94
C CYS A 30 -21.02 -0.67 13.49
N LEU A 31 -20.37 -0.03 12.51
CA LEU A 31 -20.74 1.30 12.03
C LEU A 31 -22.11 1.30 11.34
N GLU A 32 -22.38 0.30 10.51
CA GLU A 32 -23.63 0.18 9.77
C GLU A 32 -24.80 -0.17 10.69
N GLU A 33 -24.62 -1.03 11.70
CA GLU A 33 -25.68 -1.28 12.67
C GLU A 33 -25.97 -0.04 13.54
N LEU A 34 -24.94 0.70 13.95
CA LEU A 34 -25.10 1.97 14.66
C LEU A 34 -25.90 2.98 13.83
N LEU A 35 -25.54 3.16 12.55
CA LEU A 35 -26.21 4.09 11.66
C LEU A 35 -27.65 3.66 11.36
N PHE A 36 -27.84 2.44 10.85
CA PHE A 36 -29.14 2.03 10.34
C PHE A 36 -30.09 1.57 11.44
N ARG A 37 -29.61 0.81 12.44
CA ARG A 37 -30.48 0.24 13.48
C ARG A 37 -30.47 1.08 14.74
N GLY A 38 -29.39 1.83 15.00
CA GLY A 38 -29.33 2.80 16.09
C GLY A 38 -30.05 4.10 15.75
N TRP A 39 -29.72 4.71 14.62
CA TRP A 39 -30.26 6.02 14.26
C TRP A 39 -31.48 5.96 13.33
N VAL A 40 -31.37 5.33 12.16
CA VAL A 40 -32.45 5.32 11.15
C VAL A 40 -33.69 4.58 11.64
N LEU A 41 -33.53 3.38 12.20
CA LEU A 41 -34.66 2.59 12.74
C LEU A 41 -35.34 3.32 13.90
N ALA A 42 -34.57 3.94 14.80
CA ALA A 42 -35.10 4.71 15.92
C ALA A 42 -35.89 5.93 15.43
N ALA A 43 -35.37 6.66 14.43
CA ALA A 43 -36.04 7.81 13.83
C ALA A 43 -37.41 7.46 13.22
N PHE A 44 -37.52 6.33 12.51
CA PHE A 44 -38.81 5.88 11.97
C PHE A 44 -39.75 5.30 13.04
N THR A 45 -39.19 4.67 14.08
CA THR A 45 -39.96 4.04 15.15
C THR A 45 -40.59 5.07 16.10
N GLY A 46 -39.84 6.08 16.55
CA GLY A 46 -40.28 7.08 17.53
C GLY A 46 -40.53 6.51 18.95
N ASP A 47 -40.90 7.37 19.90
CA ASP A 47 -40.89 7.04 21.34
C ASP A 47 -42.03 6.11 21.81
N GLN A 48 -43.18 6.13 21.12
CA GLN A 48 -44.32 5.23 21.41
C GLN A 48 -44.87 4.57 20.12
N PRO A 49 -44.19 3.52 19.62
CA PRO A 49 -44.50 2.95 18.31
C PRO A 49 -45.69 1.98 18.32
N SER A 50 -46.70 2.27 17.50
CA SER A 50 -47.76 1.30 17.16
C SER A 50 -47.19 0.13 16.34
N ARG A 51 -47.88 -1.03 16.34
CA ARG A 51 -47.45 -2.22 15.58
C ARG A 51 -47.24 -1.95 14.09
N ARG A 52 -48.08 -1.10 13.49
CA ARG A 52 -47.93 -0.65 12.10
C ARG A 52 -46.67 0.19 11.89
N ARG A 53 -46.37 1.11 12.81
CA ARG A 53 -45.18 1.97 12.74
C ARG A 53 -43.89 1.18 12.85
N LYS A 54 -43.84 0.15 13.71
CA LYS A 54 -42.69 -0.77 13.79
C LYS A 54 -42.41 -1.49 12.47
N ILE A 55 -43.45 -1.99 11.81
CA ILE A 55 -43.32 -2.67 10.51
C ILE A 55 -42.80 -1.70 9.44
N ILE A 56 -43.38 -0.49 9.37
CA ILE A 56 -42.93 0.54 8.42
C ILE A 56 -41.47 0.93 8.69
N ALA A 57 -41.08 1.09 9.96
CA ALA A 57 -39.72 1.45 10.33
C ALA A 57 -38.70 0.40 9.92
N VAL A 58 -39.00 -0.89 10.12
CA VAL A 58 -38.13 -2.00 9.69
C VAL A 58 -37.99 -2.04 8.17
N VAL A 59 -39.10 -1.88 7.43
CA VAL A 59 -39.07 -1.88 5.96
C VAL A 59 -38.32 -0.68 5.40
N ALA A 60 -38.57 0.52 5.93
CA ALA A 60 -37.92 1.75 5.49
C ALA A 60 -36.41 1.73 5.77
N GLN A 61 -36.02 1.29 6.97
CA GLN A 61 -34.62 1.11 7.33
C GLN A 61 -33.93 0.08 6.43
N ALA A 62 -34.57 -1.07 6.18
CA ALA A 62 -34.02 -2.11 5.31
C ALA A 62 -33.84 -1.61 3.87
N ALA A 63 -34.75 -0.77 3.37
CA ALA A 63 -34.61 -0.14 2.05
C ALA A 63 -33.42 0.84 2.02
N CYS A 64 -33.27 1.71 3.02
CA CYS A 64 -32.11 2.59 3.14
C CYS A 64 -30.79 1.81 3.20
N PHE A 65 -30.77 0.70 3.95
CA PHE A 65 -29.61 -0.18 4.06
C PHE A 65 -29.24 -0.86 2.73
N ALA A 66 -30.24 -1.32 1.97
CA ALA A 66 -30.03 -1.91 0.65
C ALA A 66 -29.51 -0.89 -0.39
N ILE A 67 -30.07 0.32 -0.40
CA ILE A 67 -29.66 1.40 -1.30
C ILE A 67 -28.23 1.84 -1.00
N PHE A 68 -27.85 1.92 0.27
CA PHE A 68 -26.50 2.29 0.72
C PHE A 68 -25.39 1.40 0.14
N HIS A 69 -25.70 0.15 -0.22
CA HIS A 69 -24.73 -0.78 -0.78
C HIS A 69 -24.45 -0.60 -2.28
N LEU A 70 -25.17 0.31 -2.97
CA LEU A 70 -24.90 0.82 -4.33
C LEU A 70 -24.67 -0.23 -5.44
N LEU A 71 -25.08 -1.49 -5.21
CA LEU A 71 -24.96 -2.61 -6.13
C LEU A 71 -26.34 -3.21 -6.40
N PRO A 72 -26.99 -2.88 -7.54
CA PRO A 72 -28.36 -3.31 -7.85
C PRO A 72 -28.59 -4.83 -7.71
N GLU A 73 -27.60 -5.63 -8.06
CA GLU A 73 -27.65 -7.10 -8.00
C GLU A 73 -27.67 -7.64 -6.56
N ARG A 74 -27.08 -6.92 -5.60
CA ARG A 74 -27.02 -7.31 -4.17
C ARG A 74 -28.15 -6.73 -3.33
N MET A 75 -28.85 -5.71 -3.84
CA MET A 75 -29.95 -5.04 -3.14
C MET A 75 -31.03 -5.99 -2.60
N PRO A 76 -31.49 -7.03 -3.33
CA PRO A 76 -32.50 -7.95 -2.79
C PRO A 76 -32.02 -8.71 -1.55
N GLN A 77 -30.76 -9.15 -1.56
CA GLN A 77 -30.16 -9.91 -0.46
C GLN A 77 -29.89 -9.02 0.76
N THR A 78 -29.33 -7.82 0.53
CA THR A 78 -29.07 -6.86 1.61
C THR A 78 -30.36 -6.29 2.20
N PHE A 79 -31.42 -6.14 1.41
CA PHE A 79 -32.75 -5.77 1.90
C PHE A 79 -33.32 -6.82 2.85
N VAL A 80 -33.25 -8.10 2.50
CA VAL A 80 -33.72 -9.21 3.37
C VAL A 80 -32.91 -9.28 4.66
N LEU A 81 -31.58 -9.14 4.59
CA LEU A 81 -30.72 -9.02 5.77
C LEU A 81 -31.12 -7.79 6.61
N GLY A 82 -31.43 -6.67 5.95
CA GLY A 82 -31.99 -5.46 6.53
C GLY A 82 -33.22 -5.72 7.41
N LEU A 83 -34.21 -6.40 6.85
CA LEU A 83 -35.45 -6.75 7.53
C LEU A 83 -35.20 -7.66 8.74
N ALA A 84 -34.33 -8.65 8.59
CA ALA A 84 -34.00 -9.58 9.66
C ALA A 84 -33.33 -8.87 10.85
N LEU A 85 -32.28 -8.08 10.58
CA LEU A 85 -31.53 -7.35 11.62
C LEU A 85 -32.40 -6.29 12.31
N GLY A 86 -33.20 -5.53 11.55
CA GLY A 86 -34.13 -4.55 12.12
C GLY A 86 -35.19 -5.18 13.03
N THR A 87 -35.68 -6.37 12.65
CA THR A 87 -36.62 -7.14 13.48
C THR A 87 -35.96 -7.66 14.75
N ILE A 88 -34.71 -8.12 14.68
CA ILE A 88 -33.92 -8.57 15.84
C ILE A 88 -33.75 -7.44 16.85
N VAL A 89 -33.41 -6.23 16.41
CA VAL A 89 -33.24 -5.07 17.32
C VAL A 89 -34.56 -4.72 17.99
N LEU A 90 -35.68 -4.71 17.27
CA LEU A 90 -37.00 -4.43 17.88
C LEU A 90 -37.49 -5.53 18.82
N ALA A 91 -37.12 -6.79 18.58
CA ALA A 91 -37.51 -7.92 19.41
C ALA A 91 -36.64 -8.04 20.68
N THR A 92 -35.36 -7.68 20.57
CA THR A 92 -34.39 -7.82 21.68
C THR A 92 -34.18 -6.54 22.46
N GLY A 93 -34.52 -5.38 21.90
CA GLY A 93 -34.23 -4.06 22.47
C GLY A 93 -32.74 -3.72 22.51
N SER A 94 -31.89 -4.47 21.78
CA SER A 94 -30.45 -4.32 21.80
C SER A 94 -29.87 -4.34 20.38
N LEU A 95 -28.85 -3.51 20.13
CA LEU A 95 -28.09 -3.55 18.89
C LEU A 95 -27.08 -4.71 18.83
N PHE A 96 -26.62 -5.20 19.98
CA PHE A 96 -25.55 -6.22 20.05
C PHE A 96 -25.86 -7.50 19.26
N PRO A 97 -27.07 -8.09 19.35
CA PRO A 97 -27.41 -9.28 18.57
C PRO A 97 -27.38 -9.03 17.07
N ALA A 98 -27.78 -7.84 16.61
CA ALA A 98 -27.74 -7.49 15.19
C ALA A 98 -26.29 -7.29 14.71
N ILE A 99 -25.45 -6.63 15.51
CA ILE A 99 -24.01 -6.47 15.23
C ILE A 99 -23.35 -7.84 15.07
N LEU A 100 -23.57 -8.77 16.01
CA LEU A 100 -22.98 -10.11 15.95
C LEU A 100 -23.44 -10.90 14.72
N CYS A 101 -24.74 -10.84 14.39
CA CYS A 101 -25.27 -11.48 13.18
C CYS A 101 -24.66 -10.88 11.90
N HIS A 102 -24.46 -9.57 11.87
CA HIS A 102 -23.88 -8.88 10.73
C HIS A 102 -22.37 -9.18 10.60
N ILE A 103 -21.62 -9.22 11.71
CA ILE A 103 -20.22 -9.67 11.70
C ILE A 103 -20.13 -11.10 11.16
N ALA A 104 -21.00 -12.01 11.61
CA ALA A 104 -21.02 -13.38 11.12
C ALA A 104 -21.31 -13.47 9.61
N ASN A 105 -22.28 -12.69 9.12
CA ASN A 105 -22.57 -12.57 7.69
C ASN A 105 -21.35 -12.09 6.89
N ASN A 106 -20.66 -11.07 7.39
CA ASN A 106 -19.51 -10.47 6.69
C ASN A 106 -18.23 -11.31 6.82
N SER A 107 -18.17 -12.19 7.82
CA SER A 107 -17.06 -13.14 8.01
C SER A 107 -17.12 -14.31 7.04
N MET A 108 -18.32 -14.70 6.57
CA MET A 108 -18.51 -15.88 5.74
C MET A 108 -17.72 -15.83 4.41
N PRO A 109 -17.73 -14.73 3.63
CA PRO A 109 -16.92 -14.65 2.41
C PRO A 109 -15.41 -14.72 2.68
N LEU A 110 -14.95 -14.13 3.80
CA LEU A 110 -13.54 -14.15 4.18
C LEU A 110 -13.09 -15.56 4.60
N LEU A 111 -13.90 -16.25 5.39
CA LEU A 111 -13.61 -17.63 5.80
C LEU A 111 -13.60 -18.58 4.60
N LEU A 112 -14.48 -18.37 3.61
CA LEU A 112 -14.46 -19.14 2.37
C LEU A 112 -13.20 -18.84 1.53
N LEU A 113 -12.75 -17.59 1.51
CA LEU A 113 -11.56 -17.15 0.77
C LEU A 113 -10.25 -17.69 1.37
N TYR A 114 -10.11 -17.63 2.69
CA TYR A 114 -8.91 -18.14 3.40
C TYR A 114 -8.96 -19.65 3.62
N GLY A 115 -10.15 -20.24 3.77
CA GLY A 115 -10.33 -21.68 4.01
C GLY A 115 -10.16 -22.57 2.78
N SER A 116 -10.27 -22.02 1.56
CA SER A 116 -10.07 -22.77 0.31
C SER A 116 -8.61 -22.96 -0.10
N GLY A 117 -7.64 -22.44 0.68
CA GLY A 117 -6.20 -22.58 0.39
C GLY A 117 -5.73 -21.91 -0.91
N SER A 118 -6.59 -21.15 -1.59
CA SER A 118 -6.31 -20.51 -2.87
C SER A 118 -5.69 -19.12 -2.68
N ALA A 119 -4.57 -19.08 -1.97
CA ALA A 119 -3.66 -17.92 -1.93
C ALA A 119 -2.65 -17.92 -3.10
N ILE A 120 -2.78 -18.82 -4.08
CA ILE A 120 -1.89 -18.88 -5.25
C ILE A 120 -2.73 -18.95 -6.53
N ASN A 121 -2.47 -18.02 -7.45
CA ASN A 121 -3.05 -17.81 -8.80
C ASN A 121 -4.38 -17.05 -8.94
N VAL A 122 -4.26 -15.72 -8.95
CA VAL A 122 -5.26 -14.74 -9.40
C VAL A 122 -5.76 -15.00 -10.85
N ALA A 123 -4.97 -15.72 -11.67
CA ALA A 123 -5.37 -16.12 -13.03
C ALA A 123 -6.38 -17.30 -13.07
N ALA A 124 -6.39 -18.18 -12.06
CA ALA A 124 -7.29 -19.33 -12.02
C ALA A 124 -8.69 -18.96 -11.50
N SER A 125 -8.77 -17.97 -10.60
CA SER A 125 -10.03 -17.43 -10.10
C SER A 125 -10.80 -16.63 -11.16
N GLN A 126 -10.13 -16.10 -12.19
CA GLN A 126 -10.77 -15.47 -13.36
C GLN A 126 -11.53 -16.47 -14.25
N LYS A 127 -10.98 -17.69 -14.46
CA LYS A 127 -11.69 -18.75 -15.21
C LYS A 127 -12.90 -19.25 -14.44
N LEU A 128 -12.78 -19.39 -13.11
CA LEU A 128 -13.89 -19.83 -12.26
C LEU A 128 -15.01 -18.78 -12.21
N ALA A 129 -14.70 -17.48 -12.17
CA ALA A 129 -15.71 -16.41 -12.20
C ALA A 129 -16.47 -16.33 -13.53
N HIS A 130 -15.84 -16.72 -14.64
CA HIS A 130 -16.50 -16.78 -15.95
C HIS A 130 -17.42 -18.02 -16.08
N GLU A 131 -17.07 -19.14 -15.43
CA GLU A 131 -17.92 -20.34 -15.37
C GLU A 131 -19.06 -20.24 -14.34
N ILE A 132 -18.87 -19.50 -13.23
CA ILE A 132 -19.89 -19.28 -12.19
C ILE A 132 -21.06 -18.40 -12.69
N GLY A 133 -20.86 -17.59 -13.73
CA GLY A 133 -21.93 -16.78 -14.34
C GLY A 133 -23.09 -17.59 -14.96
N ASN A 134 -22.92 -18.91 -15.16
CA ASN A 134 -23.87 -19.75 -15.88
C ASN A 134 -24.38 -20.99 -15.14
N LEU A 135 -24.19 -21.12 -13.82
CA LEU A 135 -24.77 -22.23 -13.07
C LEU A 135 -25.61 -21.81 -11.86
N SER A 136 -26.82 -22.35 -11.84
CA SER A 136 -27.76 -22.42 -10.72
C SER A 136 -27.06 -22.65 -9.39
N VAL A 137 -27.33 -21.77 -8.42
CA VAL A 137 -26.82 -21.80 -7.05
C VAL A 137 -26.86 -23.23 -6.48
N PRO A 138 -25.74 -23.80 -6.00
CA PRO A 138 -25.72 -25.17 -5.52
C PRO A 138 -26.70 -25.34 -4.34
N PRO A 139 -27.49 -26.42 -4.31
CA PRO A 139 -28.43 -26.71 -3.21
C PRO A 139 -27.77 -26.68 -1.82
N LEU A 140 -26.46 -26.96 -1.77
CA LEU A 140 -25.64 -26.92 -0.55
C LEU A 140 -25.48 -25.50 0.02
N ALA A 141 -25.38 -24.47 -0.83
CA ALA A 141 -25.25 -23.07 -0.37
C ALA A 141 -26.57 -22.55 0.22
N VAL A 142 -27.69 -22.94 -0.38
CA VAL A 142 -29.04 -22.67 0.15
C VAL A 142 -29.26 -23.47 1.45
N ALA A 143 -28.83 -24.73 1.51
CA ALA A 143 -28.93 -25.56 2.71
C ALA A 143 -28.08 -25.02 3.88
N LEU A 144 -26.87 -24.51 3.62
CA LEU A 144 -25.99 -23.92 4.64
C LEU A 144 -26.54 -22.57 5.15
N ALA A 145 -27.12 -21.75 4.27
CA ALA A 145 -27.79 -20.52 4.67
C ALA A 145 -29.05 -20.80 5.53
N VAL A 146 -29.85 -21.80 5.15
CA VAL A 146 -31.01 -22.25 5.93
C VAL A 146 -30.58 -22.86 7.27
N ALA A 147 -29.49 -23.64 7.30
CA ALA A 147 -28.94 -24.19 8.54
C ALA A 147 -28.42 -23.09 9.49
N GLY A 148 -27.79 -22.03 8.97
CA GLY A 148 -27.37 -20.87 9.76
C GLY A 148 -28.56 -20.13 10.39
N VAL A 149 -29.65 -19.97 9.66
CA VAL A 149 -30.90 -19.35 10.15
C VAL A 149 -31.59 -20.25 11.20
N LEU A 150 -31.61 -21.57 10.99
CA LEU A 150 -32.18 -22.53 11.94
C LEU A 150 -31.36 -22.63 13.23
N LEU A 151 -30.03 -22.62 13.14
CA LEU A 151 -29.12 -22.62 14.30
C LEU A 151 -29.23 -21.30 15.09
N GLY A 152 -29.34 -20.16 14.41
CA GLY A 152 -29.63 -18.87 15.05
C GLY A 152 -30.99 -18.87 15.75
N GLY A 153 -32.03 -19.46 15.13
CA GLY A 153 -33.35 -19.63 15.74
C GLY A 153 -33.33 -20.55 16.98
N LEU A 154 -32.57 -21.65 16.94
CA LEU A 154 -32.38 -22.57 18.06
C LEU A 154 -31.63 -21.90 19.22
N PHE A 155 -30.64 -21.06 18.92
CA PHE A 155 -29.93 -20.28 19.92
C PHE A 155 -30.82 -19.21 20.60
N ILE A 156 -31.76 -18.61 19.84
CA ILE A 156 -32.79 -17.71 20.37
C ILE A 156 -33.79 -18.47 21.26
N ALA A 157 -34.23 -19.65 20.86
CA ALA A 157 -35.12 -20.50 21.66
C ALA A 157 -34.46 -20.96 22.96
N TRP A 158 -33.17 -21.33 22.90
CA TRP A 158 -32.40 -21.77 24.05
C TRP A 158 -32.06 -20.63 25.02
N SER A 159 -31.70 -19.45 24.50
CA SER A 159 -31.45 -18.25 25.33
C SER A 159 -32.74 -17.63 25.92
N GLY A 160 -33.88 -17.82 25.26
CA GLY A 160 -35.21 -17.53 25.80
C GLY A 160 -35.61 -18.50 26.92
N TRP A 161 -35.34 -19.80 26.73
CA TRP A 161 -35.58 -20.85 27.71
C TRP A 161 -34.72 -20.69 28.98
N LEU A 162 -33.45 -20.30 28.84
CA LEU A 162 -32.56 -20.02 29.97
C LEU A 162 -32.98 -18.78 30.77
N ARG A 163 -33.55 -17.76 30.12
CA ARG A 163 -34.06 -16.54 30.79
C ARG A 163 -35.30 -16.77 31.63
N GLN A 164 -36.17 -17.71 31.28
CA GLN A 164 -37.34 -18.07 32.09
C GLN A 164 -36.98 -18.80 33.40
N ARG A 165 -35.75 -19.32 33.53
CA ARG A 165 -35.30 -20.07 34.72
C ARG A 165 -34.43 -19.29 35.71
N GLY A 166 -34.33 -17.96 35.57
CA GLY A 166 -33.84 -17.08 36.64
C GLY A 166 -32.43 -17.38 37.17
N ARG A 167 -31.54 -17.95 36.36
CA ARG A 167 -30.13 -18.15 36.73
C ARG A 167 -29.23 -17.36 35.81
N LEU A 168 -28.88 -16.16 36.27
CA LEU A 168 -27.75 -15.40 35.78
C LEU A 168 -26.66 -15.46 36.84
N SER A 169 -25.58 -16.17 36.51
CA SER A 169 -24.25 -15.86 37.01
C SER A 169 -23.27 -16.41 35.97
N GLY A 170 -22.38 -15.54 35.51
CA GLY A 170 -21.52 -15.73 34.35
C GLY A 170 -20.54 -16.90 34.43
N LEU A 171 -19.69 -16.94 33.41
CA LEU A 171 -18.71 -17.98 33.06
C LEU A 171 -19.35 -19.13 32.27
N VAL A 172 -19.12 -19.15 30.96
CA VAL A 172 -18.13 -20.00 30.28
C VAL A 172 -18.22 -19.64 28.79
N ALA A 173 -17.46 -18.62 28.42
CA ALA A 173 -17.01 -18.42 27.05
C ALA A 173 -15.59 -18.97 26.99
N GLY A 174 -15.33 -19.89 26.07
CA GLY A 174 -14.00 -20.45 25.81
C GLY A 174 -13.85 -21.88 26.29
N SER A 175 -14.04 -22.84 25.38
CA SER A 175 -13.42 -24.17 25.37
C SER A 175 -13.96 -24.95 24.17
N LEU A 176 -13.29 -24.90 23.01
CA LEU A 176 -13.24 -25.97 22.01
C LEU A 176 -12.42 -25.50 20.80
N LEU A 177 -11.13 -25.87 20.78
CA LEU A 177 -10.37 -26.37 19.62
C LEU A 177 -8.85 -26.26 19.88
N VAL A 178 -8.36 -27.15 20.74
CA VAL A 178 -6.99 -27.67 20.69
C VAL A 178 -7.12 -29.17 20.62
N ALA A 179 -6.89 -29.73 19.43
CA ALA A 179 -6.45 -31.10 19.17
C ALA A 179 -6.66 -31.36 17.68
N LEU A 180 -5.59 -31.28 16.90
CA LEU A 180 -5.29 -32.14 15.75
C LEU A 180 -4.06 -31.58 15.05
N PHE A 181 -2.92 -32.21 15.31
CA PHE A 181 -1.87 -32.61 14.38
C PHE A 181 -0.52 -32.61 15.10
N SER A 182 -0.19 -33.78 15.65
CA SER A 182 1.17 -34.19 16.00
C SER A 182 1.26 -35.66 15.65
N THR A 183 2.02 -36.00 14.61
CA THR A 183 2.91 -37.18 14.59
C THR A 183 4.03 -36.97 13.56
N PRO A 184 5.26 -37.46 13.85
CA PRO A 184 6.49 -37.14 13.12
C PRO A 184 6.80 -38.16 12.03
N LEU A 185 7.65 -37.80 11.05
CA LEU A 185 8.38 -38.77 10.23
C LEU A 185 9.87 -38.42 10.20
N ALA A 186 10.69 -39.43 10.42
CA ALA A 186 12.14 -39.39 10.53
C ALA A 186 12.84 -39.77 9.21
N GLY A 187 14.09 -39.30 9.08
CA GLY A 187 15.16 -39.94 8.33
C GLY A 187 15.36 -39.45 6.89
N HIS A 188 16.48 -38.79 6.61
CA HIS A 188 17.71 -39.43 6.09
C HIS A 188 18.85 -38.40 6.10
N ALA A 189 19.92 -38.70 6.83
CA ALA A 189 21.22 -38.05 6.70
C ALA A 189 22.08 -38.89 5.75
N ALA A 190 22.79 -38.22 4.84
CA ALA A 190 23.87 -38.82 4.08
C ALA A 190 25.15 -38.01 4.35
N ASP A 191 26.14 -38.69 4.91
CA ASP A 191 27.53 -38.24 5.02
C ASP A 191 28.16 -38.05 3.64
N VAL A 192 28.97 -37.00 3.49
CA VAL A 192 30.02 -36.94 2.47
C VAL A 192 31.32 -36.54 3.13
N THR A 193 32.32 -37.40 3.01
CA THR A 193 33.74 -37.15 3.34
C THR A 193 34.43 -36.46 2.16
N PRO A 194 35.43 -35.58 2.39
CA PRO A 194 36.07 -34.82 1.32
C PRO A 194 37.33 -35.53 0.79
N ALA A 195 37.57 -35.46 -0.53
CA ALA A 195 38.90 -35.34 -1.13
C ALA A 195 38.84 -35.33 -2.67
N ALA A 196 39.35 -34.27 -3.30
CA ALA A 196 40.27 -34.37 -4.42
C ALA A 196 40.96 -33.02 -4.68
N SER A 197 42.28 -33.08 -4.69
CA SER A 197 43.25 -32.00 -4.80
C SER A 197 43.18 -31.27 -6.14
N ALA A 198 43.26 -29.95 -6.11
CA ALA A 198 43.38 -29.09 -7.30
C ALA A 198 44.69 -29.39 -8.04
N SER A 199 44.60 -29.71 -9.33
CA SER A 199 45.73 -29.60 -10.25
C SER A 199 45.94 -28.13 -10.55
N GLY A 200 47.09 -27.58 -10.15
CA GLY A 200 47.43 -26.16 -10.34
C GLY A 200 47.28 -25.71 -11.79
N ILE A 201 46.65 -24.56 -11.98
CA ILE A 201 46.51 -23.89 -13.27
C ILE A 201 47.85 -23.22 -13.55
N ALA A 202 48.59 -23.74 -14.55
CA ALA A 202 50.00 -23.40 -14.79
C ALA A 202 50.25 -22.01 -15.44
N THR A 203 49.20 -21.21 -15.68
CA THR A 203 49.29 -19.86 -16.24
C THR A 203 48.48 -18.88 -15.39
N PRO A 204 49.04 -17.69 -15.06
CA PRO A 204 48.31 -16.71 -14.26
C PRO A 204 47.03 -16.28 -14.99
N LEU A 205 45.90 -16.31 -14.28
CA LEU A 205 44.59 -15.91 -14.80
C LEU A 205 44.54 -14.39 -14.95
N ARG A 206 44.07 -13.93 -16.11
CA ARG A 206 43.78 -12.52 -16.38
C ARG A 206 42.40 -12.19 -15.85
N VAL A 207 42.33 -11.36 -14.82
CA VAL A 207 41.08 -11.01 -14.14
C VAL A 207 40.74 -9.56 -14.45
N ALA A 208 39.66 -9.37 -15.21
CA ALA A 208 39.16 -8.05 -15.56
C ALA A 208 38.47 -7.43 -14.35
N ILE A 209 38.82 -6.18 -14.04
CA ILE A 209 38.26 -5.43 -12.91
C ILE A 209 37.82 -4.04 -13.36
N MET A 210 36.71 -3.57 -12.79
CA MET A 210 36.23 -2.21 -12.99
C MET A 210 36.55 -1.37 -11.75
N PRO A 211 37.25 -0.24 -11.86
CA PRO A 211 37.45 0.67 -10.73
C PRO A 211 36.11 1.22 -10.25
N ILE A 212 35.72 0.85 -9.04
CA ILE A 212 34.49 1.31 -8.38
C ILE A 212 34.82 1.50 -6.90
N LYS A 213 34.54 2.70 -6.38
CA LYS A 213 34.81 3.02 -4.98
C LYS A 213 34.17 1.99 -4.02
N GLY A 214 34.95 1.51 -3.04
CA GLY A 214 34.59 0.46 -2.09
C GLY A 214 34.64 -0.98 -2.64
N LEU A 215 34.49 -1.19 -3.95
CA LEU A 215 34.54 -2.54 -4.54
C LEU A 215 35.92 -2.88 -5.13
N VAL A 216 36.51 -1.94 -5.87
CA VAL A 216 37.85 -2.04 -6.48
C VAL A 216 38.46 -0.64 -6.52
N GLU A 217 39.43 -0.40 -5.64
CA GLU A 217 40.23 0.81 -5.54
C GLU A 217 41.72 0.49 -5.72
N PHE A 218 42.47 1.44 -6.28
CA PHE A 218 43.91 1.29 -6.47
C PHE A 218 44.66 2.08 -5.40
N VAL A 219 45.49 1.39 -4.61
CA VAL A 219 46.44 2.01 -3.67
C VAL A 219 47.84 1.80 -4.24
N GLY A 220 48.35 2.81 -4.95
CA GLY A 220 49.51 2.64 -5.83
C GLY A 220 49.15 1.72 -7.00
N ASP A 221 49.98 0.70 -7.25
CA ASP A 221 49.75 -0.29 -8.32
C ASP A 221 48.94 -1.51 -7.85
N SER A 222 48.55 -1.58 -6.58
CA SER A 222 47.83 -2.73 -6.01
C SER A 222 46.33 -2.46 -5.89
N PRO A 223 45.46 -3.29 -6.49
CA PRO A 223 44.02 -3.18 -6.28
C PRO A 223 43.64 -3.72 -4.89
N GLN A 224 42.64 -3.09 -4.27
CA GLN A 224 42.04 -3.42 -2.98
C GLN A 224 40.53 -3.20 -3.06
N GLY A 225 39.74 -3.82 -2.18
CA GLY A 225 38.28 -3.66 -2.18
C GLY A 225 37.55 -4.98 -2.01
N TYR A 226 36.24 -4.92 -1.81
CA TYR A 226 35.38 -6.11 -1.61
C TYR A 226 35.60 -7.18 -2.69
N SER A 227 35.60 -6.77 -3.97
CA SER A 227 35.72 -7.71 -5.08
C SER A 227 37.10 -8.36 -5.11
N ILE A 228 38.15 -7.59 -4.76
CA ILE A 228 39.53 -8.08 -4.73
C ILE A 228 39.75 -9.07 -3.59
N ASP A 229 39.23 -8.79 -2.40
CA ASP A 229 39.31 -9.71 -1.26
C ASP A 229 38.55 -11.01 -1.54
N LEU A 230 37.35 -10.92 -2.11
CA LEU A 230 36.58 -12.08 -2.57
C LEU A 230 37.39 -12.91 -3.58
N TRP A 231 38.00 -12.26 -4.57
CA TRP A 231 38.78 -12.95 -5.58
C TRP A 231 40.03 -13.62 -5.01
N ARG A 232 40.75 -12.97 -4.09
CA ARG A 232 41.94 -13.56 -3.43
C ARG A 232 41.59 -14.87 -2.71
N GLU A 233 40.50 -14.88 -1.96
CA GLU A 233 40.01 -16.10 -1.29
C GLU A 233 39.64 -17.21 -2.27
N LEU A 234 39.04 -16.85 -3.42
CA LEU A 234 38.71 -17.80 -4.46
C LEU A 234 39.97 -18.32 -5.18
N SER A 235 40.90 -17.44 -5.56
CA SER A 235 42.12 -17.77 -6.29
C SER A 235 43.03 -18.67 -5.47
N ASP A 236 43.15 -18.42 -4.17
CA ASP A 236 43.97 -19.21 -3.25
C ASP A 236 43.43 -20.65 -3.12
N ARG A 237 42.10 -20.82 -3.10
CA ARG A 237 41.45 -22.14 -3.02
C ARG A 237 41.59 -22.96 -4.30
N ILE A 238 41.56 -22.32 -5.45
CA ILE A 238 41.77 -22.99 -6.74
C ILE A 238 43.26 -23.10 -7.12
N GLY A 239 44.16 -22.50 -6.32
CA GLY A 239 45.60 -22.50 -6.56
C GLY A 239 46.01 -21.77 -7.84
N ALA A 240 45.37 -20.62 -8.13
CA ALA A 240 45.61 -19.84 -9.34
C ALA A 240 46.36 -18.54 -9.05
N GLU A 241 47.44 -18.29 -9.79
CA GLU A 241 48.06 -16.97 -9.84
C GLU A 241 47.18 -16.00 -10.63
N THR A 242 47.21 -14.71 -10.30
CA THR A 242 46.31 -13.69 -10.88
C THR A 242 47.07 -12.49 -11.42
N THR A 243 46.63 -11.99 -12.58
CA THR A 243 46.99 -10.67 -13.10
C THR A 243 45.71 -9.85 -13.30
N PHE A 244 45.64 -8.67 -12.69
CA PHE A 244 44.47 -7.81 -12.81
C PHE A 244 44.55 -6.91 -14.06
N VAL A 245 43.45 -6.81 -14.80
CA VAL A 245 43.32 -5.98 -16.01
C VAL A 245 42.22 -4.95 -15.79
N PRO A 246 42.55 -3.67 -15.50
CA PRO A 246 41.53 -2.64 -15.30
C PRO A 246 40.85 -2.27 -16.62
N MET A 247 39.53 -2.13 -16.59
CA MET A 247 38.71 -1.67 -17.71
C MET A 247 37.67 -0.66 -17.23
N ALA A 248 37.29 0.30 -18.09
CA ALA A 248 36.41 1.40 -17.73
C ALA A 248 34.94 1.20 -18.16
N SER A 249 34.68 0.32 -19.12
CA SER A 249 33.35 0.09 -19.71
C SER A 249 32.82 -1.30 -19.38
N ILE A 250 31.54 -1.38 -19.00
CA ILE A 250 30.82 -2.64 -18.80
C ILE A 250 30.75 -3.43 -20.11
N GLU A 251 30.56 -2.76 -21.24
CA GLU A 251 30.49 -3.41 -22.55
C GLU A 251 31.84 -4.05 -22.92
N ASP A 252 32.93 -3.32 -22.74
CA ASP A 252 34.29 -3.82 -23.01
C ASP A 252 34.64 -5.00 -22.10
N LEU A 253 34.20 -4.98 -20.83
CA LEU A 253 34.39 -6.09 -19.89
C LEU A 253 33.72 -7.37 -20.39
N PHE A 254 32.47 -7.30 -20.84
CA PHE A 254 31.76 -8.47 -21.37
C PHE A 254 32.37 -8.95 -22.70
N GLU A 255 32.78 -8.04 -23.57
CA GLU A 255 33.38 -8.39 -24.85
C GLU A 255 34.76 -9.05 -24.70
N ALA A 256 35.62 -8.51 -23.83
CA ALA A 256 36.92 -9.11 -23.50
C ALA A 256 36.75 -10.51 -22.89
N THR A 257 35.73 -10.70 -22.05
CA THR A 257 35.42 -12.00 -21.42
C THR A 257 34.90 -12.99 -22.46
N ARG A 258 33.98 -12.55 -23.33
CA ARG A 258 33.41 -13.36 -24.41
C ARG A 258 34.48 -13.84 -25.39
N THR A 259 35.44 -12.99 -25.71
CA THR A 259 36.54 -13.29 -26.66
C THR A 259 37.69 -14.08 -26.02
N GLY A 260 37.71 -14.21 -24.69
CA GLY A 260 38.79 -14.87 -23.96
C GLY A 260 40.07 -14.03 -23.87
N GLU A 261 39.98 -12.71 -24.05
CA GLU A 261 41.07 -11.78 -23.74
C GLU A 261 41.30 -11.66 -22.22
N VAL A 262 40.27 -11.95 -21.43
CA VAL A 262 40.35 -12.13 -19.98
C VAL A 262 39.72 -13.46 -19.61
N ASP A 263 40.24 -14.08 -18.55
CA ASP A 263 39.84 -15.41 -18.13
C ASP A 263 38.71 -15.36 -17.09
N VAL A 264 38.60 -14.25 -16.36
CA VAL A 264 37.55 -13.98 -15.38
C VAL A 264 37.17 -12.50 -15.39
N LEU A 265 35.88 -12.21 -15.32
CA LEU A 265 35.34 -10.88 -15.07
C LEU A 265 34.89 -10.78 -13.61
N LEU A 266 35.52 -9.88 -12.87
CA LEU A 266 35.25 -9.58 -11.47
C LEU A 266 34.59 -8.19 -11.35
N GLY A 267 33.31 -8.16 -10.97
CA GLY A 267 32.59 -6.92 -10.70
C GLY A 267 31.15 -7.16 -10.26
N PRO A 268 30.45 -6.12 -9.77
CA PRO A 268 29.04 -6.20 -9.39
C PRO A 268 28.15 -6.22 -10.63
N LEU A 269 28.27 -7.27 -11.45
CA LEU A 269 27.53 -7.41 -12.69
C LEU A 269 26.35 -8.35 -12.49
N ALA A 270 25.16 -7.76 -12.52
CA ALA A 270 23.92 -8.50 -12.41
C ALA A 270 23.86 -9.62 -13.46
N MET A 271 23.58 -10.83 -12.98
CA MET A 271 23.30 -12.00 -13.80
C MET A 271 21.96 -11.79 -14.50
N THR A 272 21.96 -11.82 -15.83
CA THR A 272 20.74 -11.68 -16.64
C THR A 272 20.76 -12.69 -17.76
N GLU A 273 19.58 -13.04 -18.28
CA GLU A 273 19.47 -13.96 -19.43
C GLU A 273 20.27 -13.45 -20.64
N GLN A 274 20.24 -12.14 -20.91
CA GLN A 274 20.97 -11.55 -22.04
C GLN A 274 22.49 -11.71 -21.88
N ARG A 275 23.01 -11.59 -20.66
CA ARG A 275 24.45 -11.73 -20.36
C ARG A 275 24.89 -13.20 -20.33
N GLU A 276 24.08 -14.12 -19.80
CA GLU A 276 24.38 -15.56 -19.81
C GLU A 276 24.44 -16.15 -21.24
N ARG A 277 23.83 -15.49 -22.23
CA ARG A 277 23.96 -15.90 -23.65
C ARG A 277 25.33 -15.61 -24.26
N ILE A 278 26.11 -14.71 -23.67
CA ILE A 278 27.42 -14.28 -24.19
C ILE A 278 28.60 -14.73 -23.33
N VAL A 279 28.39 -14.94 -22.03
CA VAL A 279 29.39 -15.43 -21.06
C VAL A 279 28.75 -16.44 -20.13
N ASP A 280 29.55 -17.30 -19.50
CA ASP A 280 29.05 -18.23 -18.48
C ASP A 280 29.24 -17.61 -17.09
N PHE A 281 28.18 -17.55 -16.27
CA PHE A 281 28.32 -17.13 -14.87
C PHE A 281 28.65 -18.30 -13.92
N THR A 282 29.33 -17.98 -12.82
CA THR A 282 29.45 -18.87 -11.65
C THR A 282 28.17 -18.89 -10.83
N HIS A 283 28.14 -19.71 -9.77
CA HIS A 283 27.15 -19.55 -8.71
C HIS A 283 27.18 -18.12 -8.12
N PRO A 284 26.02 -17.62 -7.64
CA PRO A 284 25.94 -16.30 -7.03
C PRO A 284 26.90 -16.14 -5.84
N VAL A 285 27.59 -15.02 -5.78
CA VAL A 285 28.46 -14.62 -4.66
C VAL A 285 27.79 -13.59 -3.76
N ALA A 286 26.85 -12.81 -4.29
CA ALA A 286 26.10 -11.80 -3.56
C ALA A 286 24.71 -11.59 -4.18
N HIS A 287 23.79 -11.06 -3.38
CA HIS A 287 22.43 -10.69 -3.78
C HIS A 287 22.27 -9.18 -3.59
N SER A 288 21.71 -8.48 -4.57
CA SER A 288 21.41 -7.05 -4.45
C SER A 288 20.20 -6.66 -5.29
N GLY A 289 19.94 -5.36 -5.42
CA GLY A 289 18.97 -4.80 -6.35
C GLY A 289 19.20 -3.31 -6.59
N LEU A 290 18.24 -2.69 -7.24
CA LEU A 290 18.27 -1.27 -7.56
C LEU A 290 17.72 -0.41 -6.44
N ARG A 291 18.25 0.81 -6.35
CA ARG A 291 17.80 1.85 -5.44
C ARG A 291 17.71 3.19 -6.17
N ILE A 292 16.83 4.05 -5.68
CA ILE A 292 16.58 5.39 -6.23
C ILE A 292 17.20 6.43 -5.31
N ALA A 293 17.94 7.39 -5.86
CA ALA A 293 18.37 8.61 -5.19
C ALA A 293 17.70 9.82 -5.81
N ILE A 294 17.28 10.76 -4.96
CA ILE A 294 16.75 12.07 -5.36
C ILE A 294 17.46 13.20 -4.61
N LEU A 295 17.32 14.43 -5.11
CA LEU A 295 17.67 15.61 -4.35
C LEU A 295 16.77 15.73 -3.11
N ARG A 296 17.38 16.01 -1.96
CA ARG A 296 16.65 16.32 -0.74
C ARG A 296 16.03 17.69 -0.89
N GLU A 297 14.70 17.75 -1.01
CA GLU A 297 13.97 19.01 -0.89
C GLU A 297 14.25 19.61 0.49
N SER A 298 14.67 20.87 0.54
CA SER A 298 14.76 21.63 1.78
C SER A 298 13.38 21.67 2.41
N ASP A 299 13.25 21.41 3.72
CA ASP A 299 11.99 21.55 4.45
C ASP A 299 11.44 22.97 4.25
N SER A 300 10.58 23.14 3.25
CA SER A 300 9.89 24.39 2.93
C SER A 300 9.08 24.79 4.16
N GLY A 301 9.41 25.95 4.73
CA GLY A 301 8.88 26.38 6.01
C GLY A 301 7.35 26.48 6.03
N LEU A 302 6.77 26.51 7.24
CA LEU A 302 5.31 26.64 7.47
C LEU A 302 4.65 27.75 6.64
N LEU A 303 5.38 28.81 6.28
CA LEU A 303 4.88 29.92 5.48
C LEU A 303 4.67 29.58 4.00
N GLU A 304 5.51 28.73 3.40
CA GLU A 304 5.33 28.28 2.00
C GLU A 304 4.20 27.25 1.90
N ALA A 305 4.07 26.38 2.90
CA ALA A 305 2.93 25.48 3.02
C ALA A 305 1.60 26.25 3.18
N LEU A 306 1.60 27.38 3.91
CA LEU A 306 0.44 28.26 4.02
C LEU A 306 0.14 29.02 2.72
N ALA A 307 1.17 29.41 1.97
CA ALA A 307 1.01 30.08 0.67
C ALA A 307 0.46 29.14 -0.40
N ALA A 308 0.91 27.87 -0.42
CA ALA A 308 0.40 26.83 -1.33
C ALA A 308 -1.09 26.52 -1.11
N LEU A 309 -1.58 26.63 0.13
CA LEU A 309 -3.00 26.50 0.44
C LEU A 309 -3.85 27.62 -0.16
N VAL A 310 -3.28 28.79 -0.50
CA VAL A 310 -4.00 29.91 -1.12
C VAL A 310 -4.02 29.73 -2.64
N SER A 311 -4.81 28.77 -3.12
CA SER A 311 -5.04 28.59 -4.55
C SER A 311 -6.15 29.50 -5.06
N TRP A 312 -6.08 29.86 -6.35
CA TRP A 312 -7.15 30.60 -7.01
C TRP A 312 -8.49 29.83 -6.94
N GLU A 313 -8.44 28.51 -7.02
CA GLU A 313 -9.60 27.64 -6.87
C GLU A 313 -10.21 27.76 -5.46
N LEU A 314 -9.39 27.69 -4.40
CA LEU A 314 -9.87 27.89 -3.02
C LEU A 314 -10.47 29.27 -2.83
N LEU A 315 -9.84 30.32 -3.37
CA LEU A 315 -10.36 31.68 -3.33
C LEU A 315 -11.71 31.81 -4.03
N THR A 316 -11.90 31.17 -5.19
CA THR A 316 -13.19 31.18 -5.90
C THR A 316 -14.27 30.42 -5.13
N ILE A 317 -13.94 29.27 -4.52
CA ILE A 317 -14.87 28.51 -3.68
C ILE A 317 -15.26 29.36 -2.47
N LEU A 318 -14.30 29.91 -1.74
CA LEU A 318 -14.52 30.74 -0.56
C LEU A 318 -15.34 32.00 -0.89
N ALA A 319 -15.06 32.66 -2.01
CA ALA A 319 -15.87 33.77 -2.51
C ALA A 319 -17.31 33.34 -2.83
N GLY A 320 -17.50 32.15 -3.40
CA GLY A 320 -18.83 31.56 -3.61
C GLY A 320 -19.58 31.27 -2.31
N VAL A 321 -18.90 30.74 -1.29
CA VAL A 321 -19.44 30.53 0.06
C VAL A 321 -19.91 31.85 0.67
N ILE A 322 -19.03 32.85 0.67
CA ILE A 322 -19.34 34.18 1.23
C ILE A 322 -20.49 34.82 0.44
N GLY A 323 -20.48 34.72 -0.89
CA GLY A 323 -21.53 35.25 -1.75
C GLY A 323 -22.91 34.63 -1.49
N THR A 324 -22.97 33.30 -1.34
CA THR A 324 -24.22 32.59 -1.02
C THR A 324 -24.73 32.90 0.38
N MET A 325 -23.82 33.13 1.34
CA MET A 325 -24.16 33.58 2.70
C MET A 325 -24.76 34.98 2.70
N VAL A 326 -24.14 35.90 1.96
CA VAL A 326 -24.66 37.26 1.80
C VAL A 326 -26.02 37.23 1.11
N LEU A 327 -26.17 36.46 0.02
CA LEU A 327 -27.44 36.29 -0.70
C LEU A 327 -28.54 35.77 0.21
N THR A 328 -28.26 34.72 1.00
CA THR A 328 -29.23 34.14 1.93
C THR A 328 -29.64 35.15 3.00
N GLY A 329 -28.70 35.92 3.55
CA GLY A 329 -29.01 37.01 4.48
C GLY A 329 -29.93 38.07 3.86
N HIS A 330 -29.72 38.43 2.59
CA HIS A 330 -30.62 39.37 1.88
C HIS A 330 -32.02 38.80 1.69
N LEU A 331 -32.14 37.53 1.30
CA LEU A 331 -33.41 36.84 1.13
C LEU A 331 -34.16 36.74 2.46
N LEU A 332 -33.48 36.31 3.53
CA LEU A 332 -34.04 36.18 4.87
C LEU A 332 -34.57 37.53 5.36
N TRP A 333 -33.76 38.59 5.26
CA TRP A 333 -34.17 39.94 5.62
C TRP A 333 -35.40 40.41 4.81
N TRP A 334 -35.45 40.15 3.50
CA TRP A 334 -36.56 40.60 2.65
C TRP A 334 -37.91 40.04 3.12
N PHE A 335 -37.95 38.77 3.52
CA PHE A 335 -39.18 38.09 3.96
C PHE A 335 -39.51 38.35 5.44
N GLU A 336 -38.51 38.48 6.31
CA GLU A 336 -38.71 38.68 7.75
C GLU A 336 -38.96 40.15 8.13
N ARG A 337 -38.43 41.14 7.39
CA ARG A 337 -38.46 42.58 7.75
C ARG A 337 -39.84 43.18 8.03
N ARG A 338 -40.92 42.56 7.53
CA ARG A 338 -42.30 43.04 7.73
C ARG A 338 -42.99 42.45 8.95
N HIS A 339 -42.61 41.24 9.35
CA HIS A 339 -43.30 40.47 10.41
C HIS A 339 -42.42 40.25 11.65
N ASN A 340 -41.12 40.54 11.57
CA ASN A 340 -40.14 40.24 12.60
C ASN A 340 -39.08 41.35 12.70
N ALA A 341 -39.54 42.58 12.92
CA ALA A 341 -38.65 43.75 12.99
C ALA A 341 -37.76 43.76 14.26
N GLU A 342 -38.10 42.94 15.27
CA GLU A 342 -37.32 42.77 16.50
C GLU A 342 -36.02 41.99 16.24
N SER A 343 -36.11 40.84 15.54
CA SER A 343 -34.92 40.06 15.17
C SER A 343 -34.21 40.61 13.93
N PHE A 344 -34.96 41.19 12.98
CA PHE A 344 -34.44 41.69 11.70
C PHE A 344 -34.93 43.12 11.41
N PRO A 345 -34.16 44.15 11.80
CA PRO A 345 -34.55 45.55 11.65
C PRO A 345 -34.98 45.95 10.23
N ALA A 346 -36.03 46.78 10.11
CA ALA A 346 -36.57 47.21 8.80
C ALA A 346 -35.62 48.13 8.00
N ARG A 347 -34.63 48.77 8.65
CA ARG A 347 -33.60 49.57 7.96
C ARG A 347 -32.61 48.64 7.26
N TYR A 348 -32.57 48.73 5.93
CA TYR A 348 -31.76 47.88 5.04
C TYR A 348 -30.35 47.54 5.56
N PRO A 349 -29.45 48.51 5.82
CA PRO A 349 -28.06 48.19 6.15
C PRO A 349 -27.93 47.42 7.47
N ARG A 350 -28.79 47.71 8.45
CA ARG A 350 -28.76 47.04 9.75
C ARG A 350 -29.47 45.69 9.69
N GLY A 351 -30.61 45.60 9.01
CA GLY A 351 -31.37 44.36 8.92
C GLY A 351 -30.68 43.27 8.09
N VAL A 352 -30.08 43.65 6.96
CA VAL A 352 -29.28 42.72 6.15
C VAL A 352 -28.05 42.25 6.93
N TRP A 353 -27.37 43.16 7.65
CA TRP A 353 -26.24 42.78 8.50
C TRP A 353 -26.62 41.74 9.56
N GLU A 354 -27.72 41.93 10.26
CA GLU A 354 -28.21 40.97 11.27
C GLU A 354 -28.61 39.63 10.64
N ALA A 355 -29.17 39.64 9.42
CA ALA A 355 -29.53 38.43 8.69
C ALA A 355 -28.32 37.68 8.11
N VAL A 356 -27.30 38.40 7.62
CA VAL A 356 -26.02 37.81 7.21
C VAL A 356 -25.31 37.23 8.43
N TRP A 357 -25.28 37.95 9.56
CA TRP A 357 -24.72 37.44 10.82
C TRP A 357 -25.40 36.14 11.25
N TRP A 358 -26.74 36.09 11.20
CA TRP A 358 -27.50 34.86 11.46
C TRP A 358 -27.11 33.72 10.52
N SER A 359 -26.98 34.01 9.22
CA SER A 359 -26.55 33.06 8.18
C SER A 359 -25.16 32.49 8.48
N THR A 360 -24.22 33.34 8.90
CA THR A 360 -22.85 32.98 9.28
C THR A 360 -22.82 32.10 10.52
N SER A 361 -23.49 32.51 11.61
CA SER A 361 -23.54 31.73 12.86
C SER A 361 -24.16 30.35 12.64
N THR A 362 -25.13 30.23 11.74
CA THR A 362 -25.76 28.94 11.43
C THR A 362 -24.77 27.93 10.81
N ILE A 363 -23.85 28.38 9.96
CA ILE A 363 -22.83 27.49 9.36
C ILE A 363 -21.70 27.18 10.33
N ILE A 364 -21.23 28.17 11.09
CA ILE A 364 -20.03 28.01 11.94
C ILE A 364 -20.38 27.31 13.26
N THR A 365 -21.46 27.71 13.92
CA THR A 365 -21.82 27.26 15.27
C THR A 365 -23.12 26.46 15.32
N GLY A 366 -23.79 26.22 14.19
CA GLY A 366 -25.02 25.43 14.11
C GLY A 366 -26.30 26.18 14.51
N GLY A 367 -26.23 27.49 14.78
CA GLY A 367 -27.40 28.31 15.12
C GLY A 367 -27.06 29.64 15.79
N CYS A 368 -28.09 30.46 16.00
CA CYS A 368 -28.00 31.77 16.66
C CYS A 368 -29.10 31.86 17.74
N GLU A 369 -28.73 31.86 19.01
CA GLU A 369 -29.70 31.78 20.14
C GLU A 369 -30.55 33.04 20.32
N ASN A 370 -30.10 34.20 19.82
CA ASN A 370 -30.74 35.49 20.07
C ASN A 370 -31.65 35.99 18.94
N LYS A 371 -31.92 35.17 17.91
CA LYS A 371 -32.69 35.55 16.72
C LYS A 371 -33.59 34.41 16.28
N GLU A 372 -34.89 34.68 16.21
CA GLU A 372 -35.89 33.71 15.76
C GLU A 372 -36.36 34.04 14.34
N ILE A 373 -36.71 33.01 13.57
CA ILE A 373 -37.32 33.14 12.25
C ILE A 373 -38.81 32.83 12.36
N SER A 374 -39.64 33.85 12.13
CA SER A 374 -41.07 33.77 12.43
C SER A 374 -41.92 33.41 11.21
N THR A 375 -41.49 33.77 10.00
CA THR A 375 -42.30 33.52 8.79
C THR A 375 -42.10 32.11 8.23
N VAL A 376 -43.15 31.53 7.64
CA VAL A 376 -43.09 30.21 6.98
C VAL A 376 -42.07 30.21 5.84
N THR A 377 -42.06 31.27 5.03
CA THR A 377 -41.10 31.42 3.91
C THR A 377 -39.67 31.58 4.42
N GLY A 378 -39.45 32.37 5.49
CA GLY A 378 -38.15 32.50 6.13
C GLY A 378 -37.63 31.16 6.67
N ARG A 379 -38.52 30.33 7.24
CA ARG A 379 -38.17 28.98 7.71
C ARG A 379 -37.77 28.04 6.56
N LEU A 380 -38.45 28.11 5.41
CA LEU A 380 -38.06 27.33 4.22
C LEU A 380 -36.67 27.75 3.71
N ILE A 381 -36.39 29.06 3.68
CA ILE A 381 -35.06 29.59 3.32
C ILE A 381 -34.01 29.11 4.33
N ALA A 382 -34.30 29.17 5.62
CA ALA A 382 -33.41 28.72 6.69
C ALA A 382 -33.08 27.22 6.62
N VAL A 383 -34.07 26.36 6.41
CA VAL A 383 -33.85 24.92 6.26
C VAL A 383 -32.97 24.63 5.03
N THR A 384 -33.26 25.30 3.91
CA THR A 384 -32.45 25.19 2.69
C THR A 384 -31.00 25.62 2.95
N TRP A 385 -30.80 26.72 3.69
CA TRP A 385 -29.49 27.20 4.09
C TRP A 385 -28.76 26.27 5.06
N MET A 386 -29.45 25.69 6.04
CA MET A 386 -28.85 24.74 6.98
C MET A 386 -28.33 23.49 6.27
N ILE A 387 -29.15 22.90 5.39
CA ILE A 387 -28.75 21.72 4.60
C ILE A 387 -27.65 22.09 3.60
N GLY A 388 -27.83 23.19 2.86
CA GLY A 388 -26.86 23.67 1.87
C GLY A 388 -25.52 24.06 2.50
N GLY A 389 -25.53 24.67 3.68
CA GLY A 389 -24.35 25.06 4.43
C GLY A 389 -23.52 23.87 4.87
N ILE A 390 -24.16 22.80 5.37
CA ILE A 390 -23.47 21.54 5.70
C ILE A 390 -22.79 20.95 4.46
N VAL A 391 -23.49 20.86 3.33
CA VAL A 391 -22.93 20.35 2.07
C VAL A 391 -21.76 21.20 1.61
N LEU A 392 -21.89 22.52 1.68
CA LEU A 392 -20.90 23.47 1.19
C LEU A 392 -19.63 23.47 2.05
N VAL A 393 -19.74 23.35 3.39
CA VAL A 393 -18.58 23.12 4.27
C VAL A 393 -17.93 21.78 3.97
N ALA A 394 -18.72 20.71 3.79
CA ALA A 394 -18.19 19.39 3.45
C ALA A 394 -17.42 19.39 2.12
N LEU A 395 -17.94 20.07 1.10
CA LEU A 395 -17.25 20.23 -0.20
C LEU A 395 -15.96 21.03 -0.06
N LEU A 396 -15.95 22.13 0.70
CA LEU A 396 -14.75 22.91 0.99
C LEU A 396 -13.67 22.04 1.67
N THR A 397 -14.03 21.32 2.72
CA THR A 397 -13.12 20.41 3.42
C THR A 397 -12.65 19.28 2.50
N SER A 398 -13.51 18.74 1.66
CA SER A 398 -13.16 17.69 0.68
C SER A 398 -12.13 18.19 -0.33
N THR A 399 -12.33 19.38 -0.89
CA THR A 399 -11.39 19.97 -1.87
C THR A 399 -10.05 20.29 -1.23
N LEU A 400 -10.04 20.90 -0.04
CA LEU A 400 -8.81 21.17 0.71
C LEU A 400 -8.04 19.88 1.02
N THR A 401 -8.75 18.83 1.43
CA THR A 401 -8.14 17.52 1.71
C THR A 401 -7.57 16.89 0.43
N ALA A 402 -8.30 16.99 -0.68
CA ALA A 402 -7.86 16.47 -1.97
C ALA A 402 -6.61 17.19 -2.47
N THR A 403 -6.55 18.52 -2.42
CA THR A 403 -5.38 19.30 -2.86
C THR A 403 -4.15 19.00 -2.00
N MET A 404 -4.29 18.96 -0.67
CA MET A 404 -3.19 18.56 0.23
C MET A 404 -2.70 17.13 0.00
N THR A 405 -3.60 16.23 -0.43
CA THR A 405 -3.24 14.86 -0.78
C THR A 405 -2.48 14.81 -2.11
N VAL A 406 -2.91 15.58 -3.12
CA VAL A 406 -2.27 15.62 -4.44
C VAL A 406 -0.87 16.21 -4.35
N GLU A 407 -0.64 17.32 -3.65
CA GLU A 407 0.71 17.89 -3.46
C GLU A 407 1.65 16.92 -2.74
N ARG A 408 1.14 16.15 -1.77
CA ARG A 408 1.90 15.08 -1.13
C ARG A 408 2.14 13.87 -2.05
N VAL A 409 1.47 13.74 -3.18
CA VAL A 409 1.56 12.57 -4.08
C VAL A 409 2.31 12.90 -5.38
N THR A 410 2.26 14.12 -5.89
CA THR A 410 2.81 14.46 -7.22
C THR A 410 4.22 15.05 -7.22
N GLY A 411 4.74 15.49 -6.07
CA GLY A 411 6.02 16.20 -6.00
C GLY A 411 7.27 15.34 -5.84
N THR A 412 7.17 14.17 -5.21
CA THR A 412 8.36 13.43 -4.76
C THR A 412 8.34 12.00 -5.29
N ILE A 413 9.38 11.60 -6.02
CA ILE A 413 9.61 10.19 -6.38
C ILE A 413 9.80 9.41 -5.07
N ARG A 414 8.92 8.45 -4.79
CA ARG A 414 8.95 7.64 -3.55
C ARG A 414 9.14 6.15 -3.79
N SER A 415 8.78 5.71 -4.97
CA SER A 415 8.80 4.31 -5.37
C SER A 415 9.19 4.18 -6.84
N PRO A 416 9.57 2.98 -7.31
CA PRO A 416 9.88 2.74 -8.72
C PRO A 416 8.73 3.12 -9.67
N ARG A 417 7.48 3.06 -9.19
CA ARG A 417 6.30 3.43 -9.99
C ARG A 417 6.22 4.94 -10.29
N ASP A 418 6.86 5.76 -9.47
CA ASP A 418 6.89 7.21 -9.64
C ASP A 418 7.96 7.66 -10.65
N LEU A 419 8.73 6.71 -11.21
CA LEU A 419 9.67 6.96 -12.31
C LEU A 419 8.96 7.19 -13.65
N ALA A 420 7.68 6.83 -13.75
CA ALA A 420 6.89 7.00 -14.97
C ALA A 420 6.88 8.47 -15.42
N GLY A 421 7.39 8.75 -16.62
CA GLY A 421 7.48 10.10 -17.18
C GLY A 421 8.57 10.99 -16.57
N LYS A 422 9.45 10.45 -15.72
CA LYS A 422 10.62 11.15 -15.16
C LYS A 422 11.87 10.89 -15.98
N LEU A 423 12.80 11.84 -15.99
CA LEU A 423 14.13 11.68 -16.57
C LEU A 423 15.08 11.16 -15.49
N VAL A 424 15.65 9.99 -15.73
CA VAL A 424 16.42 9.24 -14.73
C VAL A 424 17.82 8.97 -15.25
N ALA A 425 18.82 9.37 -14.49
CA ALA A 425 20.21 9.05 -14.75
C ALA A 425 20.51 7.58 -14.39
N CYS A 426 21.08 6.84 -15.33
CA CYS A 426 21.55 5.47 -15.17
C CYS A 426 22.99 5.35 -15.66
N GLN A 427 23.74 4.35 -15.17
CA GLN A 427 25.05 4.04 -15.72
C GLN A 427 24.92 3.35 -17.07
N ASP A 428 25.78 3.70 -18.02
CA ASP A 428 25.80 3.07 -19.33
C ASP A 428 26.11 1.55 -19.24
N GLY A 429 25.40 0.75 -20.03
CA GLY A 429 25.49 -0.73 -19.99
C GLY A 429 24.93 -1.41 -18.72
N ALA A 430 24.40 -0.66 -17.74
CA ALA A 430 23.85 -1.21 -16.51
C ALA A 430 22.38 -1.67 -16.64
N VAL A 431 21.98 -2.64 -15.82
CA VAL A 431 20.59 -3.18 -15.78
C VAL A 431 19.56 -2.15 -15.29
N ALA A 432 20.01 -1.08 -14.63
CA ALA A 432 19.18 0.04 -14.19
C ALA A 432 18.43 0.71 -15.37
N ALA A 433 19.08 0.82 -16.53
CA ALA A 433 18.47 1.46 -17.71
C ALA A 433 17.26 0.68 -18.24
N SER A 434 17.33 -0.65 -18.27
CA SER A 434 16.19 -1.48 -18.67
C SER A 434 15.05 -1.42 -17.66
N ALA A 435 15.38 -1.49 -16.37
CA ALA A 435 14.41 -1.41 -15.28
C ALA A 435 13.62 -0.10 -15.32
N VAL A 436 14.30 1.04 -15.42
CA VAL A 436 13.66 2.36 -15.48
C VAL A 436 12.71 2.47 -16.68
N ARG A 437 13.10 1.95 -17.85
CA ARG A 437 12.23 1.95 -19.05
C ARG A 437 10.99 1.09 -18.83
N GLU A 438 11.10 -0.04 -18.13
CA GLU A 438 9.96 -0.91 -17.78
C GLU A 438 8.96 -0.19 -16.87
N TYR A 439 9.44 0.64 -15.94
CA TYR A 439 8.59 1.52 -15.12
C TYR A 439 8.10 2.78 -15.85
N GLY A 440 8.41 2.95 -17.14
CA GLY A 440 7.95 4.07 -17.97
C GLY A 440 8.74 5.38 -17.79
N GLY A 441 9.93 5.31 -17.21
CA GLY A 441 10.86 6.44 -17.11
C GLY A 441 11.68 6.63 -18.39
N SER A 442 12.15 7.86 -18.59
CA SER A 442 13.13 8.20 -19.63
C SER A 442 14.54 8.07 -19.05
N VAL A 443 15.43 7.39 -19.77
CA VAL A 443 16.79 7.13 -19.29
C VAL A 443 17.79 8.05 -19.98
N GLU A 444 18.63 8.69 -19.18
CA GLU A 444 19.86 9.33 -19.62
C GLU A 444 21.06 8.56 -19.06
N THR A 445 21.99 8.20 -19.94
CA THR A 445 23.12 7.33 -19.58
C THR A 445 24.39 8.15 -19.34
N TYR A 446 25.13 7.78 -18.30
CA TYR A 446 26.41 8.37 -17.94
C TYR A 446 27.45 7.26 -17.75
N GLU A 447 28.72 7.56 -18.01
CA GLU A 447 29.80 6.58 -17.85
C GLU A 447 30.08 6.24 -16.38
N HIS A 448 29.94 7.24 -15.49
CA HIS A 448 30.32 7.15 -14.09
C HIS A 448 29.21 7.61 -13.16
N LEU A 449 29.11 6.97 -11.99
CA LEU A 449 28.11 7.28 -10.98
C LEU A 449 28.25 8.71 -10.42
N ASP A 450 29.47 9.24 -10.35
CA ASP A 450 29.71 10.62 -9.90
C ASP A 450 29.04 11.63 -10.85
N ALA A 451 29.15 11.42 -12.16
CA ALA A 451 28.49 12.26 -13.17
C ALA A 451 26.95 12.16 -13.08
N MET A 452 26.41 10.99 -12.73
CA MET A 452 24.97 10.82 -12.49
C MET A 452 24.49 11.64 -11.29
N LEU A 453 25.25 11.64 -10.19
CA LEU A 453 24.93 12.39 -8.98
C LEU A 453 25.12 13.91 -9.17
N GLU A 454 26.09 14.33 -9.98
CA GLU A 454 26.26 15.73 -10.41
C GLU A 454 25.09 16.20 -11.27
N ALA A 455 24.67 15.40 -12.27
CA ALA A 455 23.51 15.70 -13.09
C ALA A 455 22.22 15.86 -12.26
N LEU A 456 22.06 15.04 -11.22
CA LEU A 456 20.97 15.17 -10.26
C LEU A 456 21.08 16.44 -9.41
N ALA A 457 22.30 16.81 -8.99
CA ALA A 457 22.56 18.00 -8.20
C ALA A 457 22.26 19.31 -8.97
N ASP A 458 22.48 19.29 -10.28
CA ASP A 458 22.28 20.41 -11.20
C ASP A 458 20.83 20.48 -11.74
N GLY A 459 20.01 19.47 -11.44
CA GLY A 459 18.62 19.38 -11.91
C GLY A 459 18.48 18.98 -13.37
N SER A 460 19.52 18.41 -13.98
CA SER A 460 19.49 17.86 -15.34
C SER A 460 18.67 16.57 -15.42
N CYS A 461 18.53 15.84 -14.31
CA CYS A 461 17.66 14.68 -14.18
C CYS A 461 16.82 14.76 -12.89
N ASP A 462 15.68 14.05 -12.86
CA ASP A 462 14.76 14.01 -11.72
C ASP A 462 15.23 13.01 -10.64
N ALA A 463 15.93 11.95 -11.03
CA ALA A 463 16.41 10.89 -10.15
C ALA A 463 17.63 10.17 -10.70
N VAL A 464 18.34 9.49 -9.81
CA VAL A 464 19.40 8.53 -10.13
C VAL A 464 18.95 7.14 -9.73
N VAL A 465 19.11 6.15 -10.62
CA VAL A 465 18.88 4.74 -10.30
C VAL A 465 20.17 3.97 -10.55
N SER A 466 20.62 3.26 -9.52
CA SER A 466 21.80 2.41 -9.58
C SER A 466 21.65 1.25 -8.58
N GLU A 467 22.63 0.36 -8.57
CA GLU A 467 22.77 -0.71 -7.58
C GLU A 467 22.89 -0.12 -6.16
N ASP A 468 22.19 -0.73 -5.20
CA ASP A 468 22.00 -0.19 -3.85
C ASP A 468 23.32 0.10 -3.11
N HIS A 469 24.26 -0.84 -3.04
CA HIS A 469 25.50 -0.69 -2.28
C HIS A 469 26.41 0.36 -2.93
N THR A 470 26.54 0.32 -4.25
CA THR A 470 27.37 1.26 -5.03
C THR A 470 26.81 2.68 -4.91
N LEU A 471 25.49 2.84 -4.98
CA LEU A 471 24.83 4.13 -4.80
C LEU A 471 25.00 4.68 -3.38
N MET A 472 24.85 3.82 -2.38
CA MET A 472 25.02 4.19 -0.98
C MET A 472 26.46 4.66 -0.70
N LEU A 473 27.46 3.89 -1.16
CA LEU A 473 28.87 4.23 -1.02
C LEU A 473 29.22 5.54 -1.71
N ALA A 474 28.70 5.78 -2.92
CA ALA A 474 28.95 7.04 -3.64
C ALA A 474 28.37 8.25 -2.90
N ILE A 475 27.14 8.15 -2.38
CA ILE A 475 26.52 9.23 -1.60
C ILE A 475 27.29 9.49 -0.30
N GLN A 476 27.72 8.43 0.41
CA GLN A 476 28.53 8.56 1.61
C GLN A 476 29.90 9.21 1.32
N ALA A 477 30.54 8.80 0.22
CA ALA A 477 31.81 9.33 -0.25
C ALA A 477 31.78 10.83 -0.55
N LEU A 478 30.66 11.35 -1.08
CA LEU A 478 30.46 12.77 -1.34
C LEU A 478 30.27 13.58 -0.05
N GLY A 479 30.00 12.93 1.09
CA GLY A 479 29.75 13.61 2.37
C GLY A 479 28.56 14.56 2.34
N SER A 480 27.66 14.39 1.37
CA SER A 480 26.61 15.37 1.04
C SER A 480 25.26 14.90 1.56
N SER A 481 24.68 15.66 2.50
CA SER A 481 23.29 15.47 2.95
C SER A 481 22.24 15.93 1.93
N ARG A 482 22.68 16.37 0.74
CA ARG A 482 21.82 16.85 -0.35
C ARG A 482 21.09 15.73 -1.07
N PHE A 483 21.54 14.49 -0.96
CA PHE A 483 20.91 13.34 -1.61
C PHE A 483 20.17 12.50 -0.58
N ARG A 484 19.06 11.89 -1.01
CA ARG A 484 18.30 10.95 -0.19
C ARG A 484 17.94 9.72 -1.01
N LEU A 485 18.21 8.54 -0.45
CA LEU A 485 17.72 7.27 -0.98
C LEU A 485 16.21 7.14 -0.71
N VAL A 486 15.45 6.67 -1.70
CA VAL A 486 13.99 6.55 -1.61
C VAL A 486 13.53 5.19 -2.13
N GLY A 487 12.39 4.74 -1.60
CA GLY A 487 11.86 3.41 -1.85
C GLY A 487 12.59 2.33 -1.07
N GLY A 488 12.13 1.09 -1.21
CA GLY A 488 12.92 -0.10 -0.88
C GLY A 488 13.81 -0.50 -2.06
N ILE A 489 14.62 -1.53 -1.87
CA ILE A 489 15.33 -2.19 -2.98
C ILE A 489 14.27 -2.78 -3.91
N PHE A 490 14.45 -2.62 -5.22
CA PHE A 490 13.59 -3.18 -6.25
C PHE A 490 14.41 -3.85 -7.34
N ASP A 491 13.75 -4.66 -8.19
CA ASP A 491 14.39 -5.45 -9.25
C ASP A 491 15.66 -6.15 -8.76
N SER A 492 15.50 -7.01 -7.76
CA SER A 492 16.60 -7.77 -7.16
C SER A 492 17.23 -8.74 -8.17
N PHE A 493 18.56 -8.86 -8.10
CA PHE A 493 19.36 -9.73 -8.95
C PHE A 493 20.56 -10.29 -8.20
N ASP A 494 21.11 -11.35 -8.78
CA ASP A 494 22.27 -12.05 -8.27
C ASP A 494 23.54 -11.54 -8.95
N PHE A 495 24.62 -11.48 -8.18
CA PHE A 495 25.96 -11.24 -8.70
C PHE A 495 26.74 -12.54 -8.76
N GLY A 496 27.43 -12.76 -9.88
CA GLY A 496 28.36 -13.87 -10.09
C GLY A 496 29.57 -13.42 -10.87
N LEU A 497 30.63 -14.23 -10.84
CA LEU A 497 31.80 -14.02 -11.71
C LEU A 497 31.42 -14.45 -13.13
N ALA A 498 31.81 -13.66 -14.12
CA ALA A 498 31.62 -14.03 -15.52
C ALA A 498 32.89 -14.67 -16.08
N LEU A 499 32.71 -15.71 -16.89
CA LEU A 499 33.78 -16.50 -17.49
C LEU A 499 33.54 -16.63 -19.00
N PRO A 500 34.60 -16.83 -19.80
CA PRO A 500 34.45 -17.21 -21.19
C PRO A 500 33.58 -18.48 -21.32
N PRO A 501 32.71 -18.59 -22.34
CA PRO A 501 31.87 -19.78 -22.52
C PRO A 501 32.68 -21.08 -22.55
N GLY A 502 32.26 -22.08 -21.76
CA GLY A 502 32.93 -23.38 -21.66
C GLY A 502 34.23 -23.38 -20.85
N SER A 503 34.46 -22.36 -20.03
CA SER A 503 35.65 -22.23 -19.21
C SER A 503 35.86 -23.42 -18.26
N ARG A 504 37.09 -23.97 -18.27
CA ARG A 504 37.46 -25.13 -17.43
C ARG A 504 37.55 -24.81 -15.95
N ILE A 505 37.68 -23.54 -15.59
CA ILE A 505 37.82 -23.07 -14.20
C ILE A 505 36.46 -22.81 -13.53
N ARG A 506 35.35 -22.90 -14.26
CA ARG A 506 34.01 -22.65 -13.73
C ARG A 506 33.64 -23.60 -12.59
N GLU A 507 33.85 -24.90 -12.76
CA GLU A 507 33.49 -25.90 -11.75
C GLU A 507 34.37 -25.80 -10.48
N PRO A 508 35.72 -25.64 -10.60
CA PRO A 508 36.56 -25.30 -9.46
C PRO A 508 36.09 -24.05 -8.71
N LEU A 509 35.75 -22.97 -9.43
CA LEU A 509 35.26 -21.73 -8.82
C LEU A 509 33.91 -21.92 -8.13
N ASN A 510 32.96 -22.62 -8.76
CA ASN A 510 31.67 -22.94 -8.15
C ASN A 510 31.84 -23.71 -6.84
N THR A 511 32.73 -24.70 -6.82
CA THR A 511 33.06 -25.47 -5.62
C THR A 511 33.65 -24.55 -4.53
N ALA A 512 34.58 -23.66 -4.90
CA ALA A 512 35.19 -22.71 -3.95
C ALA A 512 34.16 -21.71 -3.39
N ILE A 513 33.23 -21.21 -4.22
CA ILE A 513 32.14 -20.33 -3.80
C ILE A 513 31.24 -21.02 -2.78
N LEU A 514 30.87 -22.28 -3.02
CA LEU A 514 30.06 -23.05 -2.08
C LEU A 514 30.78 -23.27 -0.74
N GLN A 515 32.09 -23.58 -0.78
CA GLN A 515 32.89 -23.70 0.43
C GLN A 515 32.96 -22.38 1.24
N LEU A 516 33.13 -21.23 0.56
CA LEU A 516 33.12 -19.93 1.22
C LEU A 516 31.76 -19.62 1.85
N ARG A 517 30.67 -19.99 1.16
CA ARG A 517 29.30 -19.81 1.67
C ARG A 517 29.04 -20.67 2.91
N GLU A 518 29.40 -21.95 2.87
CA GLU A 518 29.23 -22.88 4.00
C GLU A 518 30.08 -22.48 5.22
N ALA A 519 31.23 -21.86 4.98
CA ALA A 519 32.10 -21.34 6.03
C ALA A 519 31.65 -19.97 6.59
N GLY A 520 30.64 -19.32 6.02
CA GLY A 520 30.20 -17.96 6.39
C GLY A 520 31.14 -16.84 5.94
N LEU A 521 32.22 -17.17 5.21
CA LEU A 521 33.24 -16.20 4.80
C LEU A 521 32.74 -15.19 3.77
N LEU A 522 31.74 -15.54 2.95
CA LEU A 522 31.12 -14.58 2.02
C LEU A 522 30.47 -13.41 2.76
N ASP A 523 29.76 -13.70 3.85
CA ASP A 523 29.12 -12.67 4.68
C ASP A 523 30.17 -11.88 5.47
N GLU A 524 31.19 -12.53 6.04
CA GLU A 524 32.28 -11.82 6.73
C GLU A 524 33.03 -10.83 5.84
N ILE A 525 33.30 -11.19 4.57
CA ILE A 525 33.94 -10.29 3.60
C ILE A 525 33.01 -9.13 3.27
N LYS A 526 31.71 -9.39 3.09
CA LYS A 526 30.71 -8.36 2.81
C LYS A 526 30.61 -7.37 3.98
N ASP A 527 30.45 -7.87 5.21
CA ASP A 527 30.25 -7.06 6.41
C ASP A 527 31.48 -6.19 6.71
N ARG A 528 32.69 -6.68 6.39
CA ARG A 528 33.93 -5.90 6.51
C ARG A 528 33.94 -4.65 5.65
N TRP A 529 33.37 -4.71 4.45
CA TRP A 529 33.42 -3.63 3.45
C TRP A 529 32.18 -2.73 3.47
N PHE A 530 31.00 -3.30 3.75
CA PHE A 530 29.72 -2.57 3.70
C PHE A 530 29.08 -2.34 5.07
N GLY A 531 29.61 -2.93 6.16
CA GLY A 531 29.07 -2.84 7.52
C GLY A 531 27.85 -3.75 7.76
N GLU A 532 27.47 -3.92 9.04
CA GLU A 532 26.19 -4.55 9.40
C GLU A 532 25.04 -3.59 9.03
N HIS A 533 24.37 -3.85 7.92
CA HIS A 533 23.17 -3.13 7.53
C HIS A 533 22.00 -4.13 7.47
N GLU A 534 21.25 -4.20 8.58
CA GLU A 534 19.96 -4.90 8.74
C GLU A 534 18.82 -4.25 7.95
#